data_AF-A0A1G1E8P8-F1
#
_entry.id   AF-A0A1G1E8P8-F1
#
_cell.length_a   1.000
_cell.length_b   1.000
_cell.length_c   1.000
_cell.angle_alpha   90.00
_cell.angle_beta   90.00
_cell.angle_gamma   90.00
#
_symmetry.space_group_name_H-M   'P 1'
#
loop_
_entity.id
_entity.type
_entity.pdbx_description
1 polymer ?
#
loop_
_entity_poly.entity_id
_entity_poly.type
_entity_poly.pdbx_seq_one_letter_code
_entity_poly.pdbx_strand_id
1 'polypeptide(L)'
;MGEGVLKLPVYDVKGIYFVLCPKERELKIDREIQSIFSELGINPTLPIREQKPIPLPDRKALDDIVFDILGLTEDERNEVYWAVCELVKNRLEKARSA
;
A
#
# COMPACT_ATOMS: atom_id res chain seq x y z
N MET A 1 -19.91 10.10 3.75
CA MET A 1 -18.61 10.67 4.22
C MET A 1 -17.70 9.58 4.79
N GLY A 2 -16.79 9.01 4.00
CA GLY A 2 -15.93 7.88 4.42
C GLY A 2 -14.42 8.09 4.19
N GLU A 3 -13.98 9.34 4.24
CA GLU A 3 -12.56 9.74 4.26
C GLU A 3 -11.97 9.76 5.68
N GLY A 4 -12.76 9.40 6.71
CA GLY A 4 -12.27 9.37 8.10
C GLY A 4 -11.17 8.31 8.28
N VAL A 5 -10.15 8.61 9.09
CA VAL A 5 -9.03 7.70 9.42
C VAL A 5 -9.55 6.32 9.88
N LEU A 6 -8.86 5.24 9.49
CA LEU A 6 -9.20 3.90 10.01
C LEU A 6 -8.88 3.89 11.52
N LYS A 7 -9.91 3.90 12.36
CA LYS A 7 -9.74 3.86 13.81
C LYS A 7 -9.44 2.42 14.24
N LEU A 8 -8.17 2.13 14.52
CA LEU A 8 -7.73 0.86 15.09
C LEU A 8 -7.69 0.96 16.62
N PRO A 9 -8.55 0.25 17.36
CA PRO A 9 -8.50 0.23 18.82
C PRO A 9 -7.25 -0.52 19.32
N VAL A 10 -6.77 -0.16 20.52
CA VAL A 10 -5.49 -0.65 21.07
C VAL A 10 -5.43 -2.19 21.16
N TYR A 11 -6.56 -2.86 21.41
CA TYR A 11 -6.60 -4.32 21.50
C TYR A 11 -6.44 -5.02 20.14
N ASP A 12 -6.79 -4.37 19.03
CA ASP A 12 -6.62 -4.92 17.67
C ASP A 12 -5.15 -4.85 17.20
N VAL A 13 -4.33 -3.99 17.84
CA VAL A 13 -2.89 -3.88 17.55
C VAL A 13 -2.15 -5.20 17.81
N LYS A 14 -2.67 -6.06 18.71
CA LYS A 14 -2.10 -7.39 18.98
C LYS A 14 -2.11 -8.32 17.76
N GLY A 15 -3.01 -8.09 16.80
CA GLY A 15 -3.08 -8.87 15.57
C GLY A 15 -2.15 -8.40 14.45
N ILE A 16 -1.40 -7.31 14.66
CA ILE A 16 -0.50 -6.76 13.65
C ILE A 16 0.84 -7.49 13.72
N TYR A 17 1.23 -8.09 12.59
CA TYR A 17 2.55 -8.70 12.44
C TYR A 17 3.60 -7.62 12.20
N PHE A 18 4.71 -7.69 12.93
CA PHE A 18 5.85 -6.79 12.76
C PHE A 18 6.96 -7.49 11.97
N VAL A 19 7.46 -6.80 10.96
CA VAL A 19 8.64 -7.22 10.21
C VAL A 19 9.87 -6.61 10.87
N LEU A 20 10.73 -7.45 11.46
CA LEU A 20 11.99 -6.99 12.04
C LEU A 20 12.99 -6.75 10.90
N CYS A 21 13.33 -5.48 10.66
CA CYS A 21 14.37 -5.12 9.71
C CYS A 21 15.73 -5.16 10.42
N PRO A 22 16.64 -6.10 10.09
CA PRO A 22 17.89 -6.29 10.82
C PRO A 22 18.95 -5.22 10.53
N LYS A 23 18.71 -4.29 9.59
CA LYS A 23 19.61 -3.18 9.27
C LYS A 23 18.85 -1.87 9.22
N GLU A 24 19.34 -0.88 9.95
CA GLU A 24 18.93 0.51 9.77
C GLU A 24 19.38 0.94 8.36
N ARG A 25 18.40 1.12 7.46
CA ARG A 25 18.63 1.76 6.16
C ARG A 25 18.03 3.15 6.23
N GLU A 26 18.84 4.18 5.98
CA GLU A 26 18.32 5.53 5.78
C GLU A 26 17.51 5.56 4.47
N LEU A 27 16.19 5.46 4.58
CA LEU A 27 15.27 5.78 3.50
C LEU A 27 14.72 7.18 3.78
N LYS A 28 15.19 8.16 3.01
CA LYS A 28 14.66 9.53 3.07
C LYS A 28 13.65 9.71 1.95
N ILE A 29 12.41 10.01 2.33
CA ILE A 29 11.37 10.43 1.41
C ILE A 29 11.28 11.95 1.54
N ASP A 30 12.01 12.67 0.70
CA ASP A 30 12.07 14.15 0.69
C ASP A 30 11.00 14.78 -0.23
N ARG A 31 9.86 14.10 -0.40
CA ARG A 31 8.74 14.55 -1.23
C ARG A 31 7.42 14.42 -0.49
N GLU A 32 6.40 15.14 -0.96
CA GLU A 32 5.05 14.98 -0.46
C GLU A 32 4.53 13.57 -0.76
N ILE A 33 3.88 12.96 0.24
CA ILE A 33 3.25 11.64 0.12
C ILE A 33 1.97 11.82 -0.70
N GLN A 34 1.86 11.07 -1.80
CA GLN A 34 0.71 11.14 -2.69
C GLN A 34 -0.34 10.10 -2.33
N SER A 35 -1.45 10.10 -3.07
CA SER A 35 -2.44 9.02 -2.96
C SER A 35 -1.81 7.67 -3.29
N ILE A 36 -2.29 6.59 -2.68
CA ILE A 36 -1.79 5.23 -2.95
C ILE A 36 -1.82 4.88 -4.45
N PHE A 37 -2.80 5.41 -5.18
CA PHE A 37 -2.94 5.24 -6.62
C PHE A 37 -1.77 5.90 -7.37
N SER A 38 -1.42 7.12 -7.00
CA SER A 38 -0.28 7.85 -7.59
C SER A 38 1.06 7.23 -7.20
N GLU A 39 1.21 6.82 -5.94
CA GLU A 39 2.41 6.14 -5.42
C GLU A 39 2.71 4.83 -6.17
N LEU A 40 1.66 4.13 -6.63
CA LEU A 40 1.76 2.84 -7.33
C LEU A 40 1.57 2.97 -8.86
N GLY A 41 1.37 4.17 -9.39
CA GLY A 41 1.12 4.39 -10.82
C GLY A 41 -0.18 3.77 -11.35
N ILE A 42 -1.18 3.55 -10.49
CA ILE A 42 -2.47 2.93 -10.84
C ILE A 42 -3.54 4.02 -10.98
N ASN A 43 -4.31 3.97 -12.07
CA ASN A 43 -5.48 4.83 -12.24
C ASN A 43 -6.75 4.16 -11.67
N PRO A 44 -7.40 4.72 -10.64
CA PRO A 44 -8.58 4.12 -10.03
C PRO A 44 -9.84 4.14 -10.92
N THR A 45 -9.87 4.95 -11.99
CA THR A 45 -11.02 5.01 -12.91
C THR A 45 -11.07 3.84 -13.90
N LEU A 46 -9.93 3.18 -14.11
CA LEU A 46 -9.80 1.99 -14.94
C LEU A 46 -9.85 0.72 -14.06
N PRO A 47 -10.05 -0.47 -14.65
CA PRO A 47 -9.91 -1.72 -13.92
C PRO A 47 -8.51 -1.85 -13.32
N ILE A 48 -8.41 -2.01 -12.00
CA ILE A 48 -7.13 -2.04 -11.27
C ILE A 48 -6.28 -3.24 -11.72
N ARG A 49 -6.92 -4.40 -11.91
CA ARG A 49 -6.28 -5.67 -12.28
C ARG A 49 -5.71 -5.70 -13.71
N GLU A 50 -6.16 -4.81 -14.58
CA GLU A 50 -5.67 -4.72 -15.96
C GLU A 50 -4.45 -3.80 -16.08
N GLN A 51 -4.08 -3.10 -15.00
CA GLN A 51 -2.97 -2.16 -14.97
C GLN A 51 -1.77 -2.80 -14.29
N LYS A 52 -0.58 -2.52 -14.83
CA LYS A 52 0.68 -2.93 -14.22
C LYS A 52 1.08 -1.90 -13.14
N PRO A 53 1.31 -2.31 -11.87
CA PRO A 53 1.83 -1.41 -10.85
C PRO A 53 3.21 -0.87 -11.23
N ILE A 54 3.40 0.44 -11.12
CA ILE A 54 4.66 1.13 -11.33
C ILE A 54 4.91 2.00 -10.10
N PRO A 55 5.40 1.40 -8.99
CA PRO A 55 5.66 2.13 -7.77
C PRO A 55 6.78 3.16 -7.96
N LEU A 56 6.66 4.30 -7.28
CA LEU A 56 7.71 5.32 -7.26
C LEU A 56 9.03 4.75 -6.70
N PRO A 57 10.20 5.23 -7.16
CA PRO A 57 11.48 4.59 -6.85
C PRO A 57 11.78 4.45 -5.35
N ASP A 58 11.49 5.48 -4.57
CA ASP A 58 11.66 5.50 -3.12
C ASP A 58 10.67 4.56 -2.41
N ARG A 59 9.43 4.49 -2.91
CA ARG A 59 8.41 3.57 -2.39
C ARG A 59 8.79 2.12 -2.67
N LYS A 60 9.21 1.84 -3.89
CA LYS A 60 9.68 0.52 -4.31
C LYS A 60 10.87 0.06 -3.46
N ALA A 61 11.83 0.95 -3.20
CA ALA A 61 12.99 0.61 -2.38
C ALA A 61 12.61 0.18 -0.95
N LEU A 62 11.56 0.79 -0.38
CA LEU A 62 11.01 0.40 0.92
C LEU A 62 10.24 -0.92 0.84
N ASP A 63 9.34 -1.03 -0.14
CA ASP A 63 8.49 -2.21 -0.33
C ASP A 63 9.34 -3.46 -0.62
N ASP A 64 10.38 -3.35 -1.45
CA ASP A 64 11.30 -4.45 -1.77
C ASP A 64 11.97 -5.01 -0.51
N ILE A 65 12.36 -4.17 0.45
CA ILE A 65 12.94 -4.65 1.73
C ILE A 65 11.93 -5.50 2.48
N VAL A 66 10.69 -5.04 2.60
CA VAL A 66 9.64 -5.74 3.32
C VAL A 66 9.29 -7.05 2.62
N PHE A 67 9.13 -7.00 1.29
CA PHE A 67 8.79 -8.17 0.47
C PHE A 67 9.92 -9.21 0.43
N ASP A 68 11.18 -8.78 0.42
CA ASP A 68 12.33 -9.67 0.52
C ASP A 68 12.37 -10.39 1.87
N ILE A 69 12.08 -9.69 2.98
CA ILE A 69 12.01 -10.32 4.31
C ILE A 69 10.86 -11.33 4.38
N LEU A 70 9.73 -11.03 3.75
CA LEU A 70 8.57 -11.93 3.66
C LEU A 70 8.75 -13.06 2.63
N GLY A 71 9.77 -12.98 1.77
CA GLY A 71 10.05 -13.98 0.73
C GLY A 71 9.05 -13.98 -0.42
N LEU A 72 8.43 -12.84 -0.73
CA LEU A 72 7.40 -12.75 -1.78
C LEU A 72 8.01 -12.76 -3.19
N THR A 73 7.39 -13.57 -4.05
CA THR A 73 7.61 -13.59 -5.51
C THR A 73 7.10 -12.32 -6.18
N GLU A 74 7.52 -12.05 -7.42
CA GLU A 74 7.06 -10.84 -8.16
C GLU A 74 5.54 -10.82 -8.34
N ASP A 75 4.91 -11.96 -8.62
CA ASP A 75 3.46 -12.08 -8.76
C ASP A 75 2.73 -11.76 -7.45
N GLU A 76 3.24 -12.22 -6.31
CA GLU A 76 2.67 -11.91 -5.00
C GLU A 76 2.84 -10.44 -4.63
N ARG A 77 3.95 -9.79 -5.03
CA ARG A 77 4.12 -8.34 -4.85
C ARG A 77 3.07 -7.56 -5.63
N ASN A 78 2.83 -7.94 -6.88
CA ASN A 78 1.78 -7.34 -7.71
C ASN A 78 0.40 -7.56 -7.09
N GLU A 79 0.13 -8.74 -6.55
CA GLU A 79 -1.12 -9.05 -5.85
C GLU A 79 -1.34 -8.14 -4.64
N VAL A 80 -0.30 -7.89 -3.84
CA VAL A 80 -0.37 -6.94 -2.71
C VAL A 80 -0.74 -5.55 -3.21
N TYR A 81 -0.11 -5.06 -4.27
CA TYR A 81 -0.42 -3.73 -4.81
C TYR A 81 -1.85 -3.62 -5.32
N TRP A 82 -2.33 -4.60 -6.10
CA TRP A 82 -3.71 -4.59 -6.58
C TRP A 82 -4.72 -4.67 -5.44
N ALA A 83 -4.51 -5.59 -4.49
CA ALA A 83 -5.41 -5.76 -3.35
C ALA A 83 -5.52 -4.48 -2.51
N VAL A 84 -4.39 -3.80 -2.24
CA VAL A 84 -4.39 -2.53 -1.50
C VAL A 84 -5.16 -1.45 -2.26
N CYS A 85 -4.93 -1.30 -3.57
CA CYS A 85 -5.68 -0.34 -4.39
C CYS A 85 -7.18 -0.63 -4.43
N GLU A 86 -7.58 -1.90 -4.54
CA GLU A 86 -8.99 -2.30 -4.53
C GLU A 86 -9.65 -2.02 -3.18
N LEU A 87 -8.97 -2.32 -2.08
CA LEU A 87 -9.46 -2.02 -0.73
C LEU A 87 -9.70 -0.52 -0.54
N VAL A 88 -8.75 0.32 -0.97
CA VAL A 88 -8.88 1.78 -0.86
C VAL A 88 -9.98 2.30 -1.79
N LYS A 89 -10.06 1.80 -3.03
CA LYS A 89 -11.13 2.17 -3.97
C LYS A 89 -12.51 1.83 -3.39
N ASN A 90 -12.70 0.61 -2.92
CA ASN A 90 -13.96 0.15 -2.33
C ASN A 90 -14.37 1.00 -1.12
N ARG A 91 -13.42 1.44 -0.30
CA ARG A 91 -13.68 2.35 0.83
C ARG A 91 -14.16 3.72 0.34
N LEU A 92 -13.48 4.30 -0.64
CA LEU A 92 -13.81 5.62 -1.19
C LEU A 92 -15.13 5.63 -1.97
N GLU A 93 -15.49 4.55 -2.64
CA GLU A 93 -16.79 4.45 -3.32
C GLU A 93 -17.93 4.36 -2.29
N LYS A 94 -17.80 3.50 -1.27
CA LYS A 94 -18.77 3.44 -0.15
C LYS A 94 -18.91 4.79 0.55
N ALA A 95 -17.79 5.51 0.72
CA ALA A 95 -17.76 6.83 1.32
C ALA A 95 -18.58 7.89 0.57
N ARG A 96 -18.67 7.76 -0.76
CA ARG A 96 -19.39 8.67 -1.67
C ARG A 96 -20.86 8.29 -1.83
N SER A 97 -21.17 7.00 -1.74
CA SER A 97 -22.55 6.49 -1.81
C SER A 97 -23.36 6.66 -0.51
N ALA A 98 -22.73 7.20 0.55
CA ALA A 98 -23.33 7.46 1.86
C ALA A 98 -23.23 8.95 2.23
#